data_AF-A0A972RVG1-F1
#
_entry.id   AF-A0A972RVG1-F1
#
_cell.length_a   1.000
_cell.length_b   1.000
_cell.length_c   1.000
_cell.angle_alpha   90.00
_cell.angle_beta   90.00
_cell.angle_gamma   90.00
#
_symmetry.space_group_name_H-M   'P 1'
#
loop_
_entity.id
_entity.type
_entity.pdbx_description
1 polymer ?
#
loop_
_entity_poly.entity_id
_entity_poly.type
_entity_poly.pdbx_seq_one_letter_code
_entity_poly.pdbx_strand_id
1 'polypeptide(L)' 'QIGKIVYGASDKKRGYKSFCEQIIHPKTEVISGVLEFECSELMSEFFSRIRNA' A
#
# COMPACT_ATOMS: atom_id res chain seq x y z
N GLN A 1 14.67 5.50 13.36
CA GLN A 1 14.08 4.26 12.83
C GLN A 1 12.57 4.33 12.99
N ILE A 2 11.78 3.99 11.97
CA ILE A 2 10.31 3.90 12.09
C ILE A 2 9.97 2.63 12.90
N GLY A 3 9.05 2.72 13.85
CA GLY A 3 8.68 1.58 14.71
C GLY A 3 7.65 0.64 14.09
N LYS A 4 6.66 1.21 13.38
CA LYS A 4 5.55 0.45 12.80
C LYS A 4 5.02 1.11 11.54
N ILE A 5 4.64 0.31 10.55
CA ILE A 5 3.97 0.73 9.32
C ILE A 5 2.67 -0.05 9.23
N VAL A 6 1.55 0.66 9.03
CA VAL A 6 0.23 0.07 8.83
C VAL A 6 -0.35 0.64 7.54
N TYR A 7 -0.79 -0.23 6.64
CA TYR A 7 -1.45 0.18 5.39
C TYR A 7 -2.58 -0.77 5.01
N GLY A 8 -3.52 -0.25 4.20
CA GLY A 8 -4.66 -0.99 3.69
C GLY A 8 -4.33 -1.77 2.42
N ALA A 9 -4.72 -1.24 1.27
CA ALA A 9 -4.52 -1.90 -0.02
C ALA A 9 -3.03 -1.93 -0.43
N SER A 10 -2.58 -3.09 -0.91
CA SER A 10 -1.23 -3.25 -1.45
C SER A 10 -1.13 -2.74 -2.89
N ASP A 11 -0.12 -1.93 -3.20
CA ASP A 11 0.21 -1.60 -4.58
C ASP A 11 1.11 -2.67 -5.20
N LYS A 12 0.54 -3.53 -6.06
CA LYS A 12 1.28 -4.61 -6.73
C LYS A 12 2.29 -4.10 -7.78
N LYS A 13 2.08 -2.89 -8.32
CA LYS A 13 2.88 -2.32 -9.41
C LYS A 13 4.04 -1.47 -8.88
N ARG A 14 3.81 -0.71 -7.81
CA ARG A 14 4.78 0.27 -7.26
C ARG A 14 4.94 0.19 -5.74
N GLY A 15 4.40 -0.82 -5.08
CA GLY A 15 4.60 -1.03 -3.65
C GLY A 15 6.05 -1.38 -3.31
N TYR A 16 6.45 -1.16 -2.06
CA TYR A 16 7.83 -1.40 -1.61
C TYR A 16 8.30 -2.85 -1.84
N LYS A 17 7.38 -3.82 -1.78
CA LYS A 17 7.64 -5.24 -2.08
C LYS A 17 8.11 -5.47 -3.51
N SER A 18 7.70 -4.63 -4.45
CA SER A 18 8.10 -4.73 -5.87
C SER A 18 9.54 -4.23 -6.11
N PHE A 19 10.14 -3.51 -5.16
CA PHE A 19 11.51 -3.02 -5.25
C PHE A 19 12.51 -3.92 -4.52
N CYS A 20 12.34 -4.09 -3.20
CA CYS A 20 13.15 -4.99 -2.38
C CYS A 20 12.51 -5.14 -1.00
N GLU A 21 12.37 -6.38 -0.53
CA GLU A 21 11.79 -6.66 0.79
C GLU A 21 12.62 -6.08 1.96
N GLN A 22 13.93 -5.89 1.76
CA GLN A 22 14.87 -5.43 2.79
C GLN A 22 15.00 -3.89 2.90
N ILE A 23 14.22 -3.11 2.13
CA ILE A 23 14.19 -1.65 2.29
C ILE A 23 13.70 -1.23 3.68
N ILE A 24 12.85 -2.06 4.28
CA ILE A 24 12.35 -1.84 5.62
C ILE A 24 13.32 -2.46 6.63
N HIS A 25 13.74 -1.66 7.59
CA HIS A 25 14.62 -2.13 8.65
C HIS A 25 13.98 -3.28 9.45
N PRO A 26 14.74 -4.31 9.87
CA PRO A 26 14.19 -5.52 10.49
C PRO A 26 13.38 -5.30 11.77
N LYS A 27 13.67 -4.21 12.50
CA LYS A 27 12.92 -3.83 13.72
C LYS A 27 11.59 -3.13 13.44
N THR A 28 11.29 -2.76 12.21
CA THR A 28 10.01 -2.12 11.87
C THR A 28 8.94 -3.20 11.73
N GLU A 29 7.87 -3.11 12.53
CA GLU A 29 6.70 -3.97 12.36
C GLU A 29 5.86 -3.49 11.17
N VAL A 30 5.43 -4.41 10.30
CA VAL A 30 4.60 -4.06 9.13
C VAL A 30 3.28 -4.82 9.19
N ILE A 31 2.17 -4.08 9.23
CA ILE A 31 0.81 -4.62 9.13
C ILE A 31 0.19 -4.16 7.80
N SER A 32 -0.21 -5.12 6.99
CA SER A 32 -0.87 -4.88 5.69
C SER A 32 -2.31 -5.36 5.72
N GLY A 33 -3.16 -4.76 4.88
CA GLY A 33 -4.53 -5.22 4.64
C GLY A 33 -5.58 -4.62 5.58
N VAL A 34 -5.24 -3.58 6.36
CA VAL A 34 -6.22 -2.90 7.23
C VAL A 34 -7.21 -2.12 6.37
N LEU A 35 -8.48 -2.54 6.35
CA LEU A 35 -9.50 -2.01 5.45
C LEU A 35 -9.08 -2.12 3.96
N GLU A 36 -8.49 -3.26 3.60
CA GLU A 36 -7.96 -3.50 2.25
C GLU A 36 -8.99 -3.22 1.16
N PHE A 37 -10.22 -3.70 1.36
CA PHE A 37 -11.30 -3.58 0.38
C PHE A 37 -11.65 -2.10 0.15
N GLU A 38 -11.94 -1.37 1.21
CA GLU A 38 -12.34 0.04 1.14
C GLU A 38 -11.23 0.92 0.57
N CYS A 39 -9.98 0.68 0.97
CA CYS A 39 -8.83 1.38 0.41
C CYS A 39 -8.63 1.06 -1.08
N SER A 40 -8.87 -0.18 -1.50
CA SER A 40 -8.76 -0.61 -2.91
C SER A 40 -9.84 0.02 -3.78
N GLU A 41 -11.08 0.08 -3.28
CA GLU A 41 -12.20 0.72 -3.96
C GLU A 41 -11.95 2.21 -4.17
N LEU A 42 -11.49 2.92 -3.13
CA LEU A 42 -11.13 4.35 -3.23
C LEU A 42 -10.08 4.61 -4.31
N MET A 43 -9.07 3.74 -4.44
CA MET A 43 -8.05 3.89 -5.46
C MET A 43 -8.56 3.59 -6.87
N SER A 44 -9.39 2.56 -7.01
CA SER A 44 -10.03 2.22 -8.27
C SER A 44 -10.92 3.34 -8.78
N GLU A 45 -11.75 3.92 -7.90
CA GLU A 45 -12.60 5.07 -8.20
C GLU A 45 -11.78 6.29 -8.64
N PHE A 46 -10.74 6.65 -7.89
CA PHE A 46 -9.90 7.82 -8.18
C PHE A 46 -9.32 7.76 -9.60
N PHE A 47 -8.67 6.64 -9.96
CA PHE A 47 -8.09 6.50 -11.28
C PHE A 47 -9.14 6.30 -12.38
N SER A 48 -10.31 5.74 -12.06
CA SER A 48 -11.44 5.70 -12.99
C SER A 48 -11.89 7.11 -13.36
N ARG A 49 -12.04 7.99 -12.37
CA ARG A 49 -12.40 9.40 -12.61
C ARG A 49 -11.35 10.13 -13.45
N ILE A 50 -10.06 9.89 -13.20
CA ILE A 50 -8.98 10.49 -14.02
C ILE A 50 -9.03 10.03 -15.48
N ARG A 51 -9.37 8.76 -15.75
CA ARG A 51 -9.41 8.22 -17.12
C ARG A 51 -10.63 8.66 -17.92
N ASN A 52 -11.73 8.96 -17.23
CA ASN A 52 -13.03 9.29 -17.83
C ASN A 52 -13.34 10.81 -17.78
N ALA A 53 -12.40 11.63 -17.30
CA ALA A 53 -12.44 13.09 -17.35
C ALA A 53 -11.74 13.61 -18.61
#